data_AF-A0A7L2AZ40-F1
#
_entry.id   AF-A0A7L2AZ40-F1
#
_cell.length_a   1.000
_cell.length_b   1.000
_cell.length_c   1.000
_cell.angle_alpha   90.00
_cell.angle_beta   90.00
_cell.angle_gamma   90.00
#
_symmetry.space_group_name_H-M   'P 1'
#
loop_
_entity.id
_entity.type
_entity.pdbx_description
1 polymer ?
#
loop_
_entity_poly.entity_id
_entity_poly.type
_entity_poly.pdbx_seq_one_letter_code
_entity_poly.pdbx_strand_id
1 'polypeptide(L)'
;MEEDKTLQGETERAKVESRATPEVSQQVSVSEFLCHCCYDMLVNPTTLNCGHSFCRHCLALWWVSSKKNECPECREKWEGFPKVNILLRDVIEKLFSDAIEQRKEDIQQNSDVVRSLATFQKYGNDQIPTVPNTGRINPRGGGFFSGVLTALTCVAVVLLGYHWSSREFEEDHLVHKPVAKWTAEEVKLWLEQLGPWTSHYKERFLLEKVNGRLLLTLTEEDFMKEPYSIENGNHRKAILAELECVKTLGVKPPQNLWEYKAVNPGKSLFLLYALKSSPRLSMLYLYLFDYTEAFLPFIHTICSMQEDKYEDIATKLLDLKDPSWKQWREFIVKYLFLPYQLIAEFAWDWLDVHYWTSRFIIVNAMLLSVLELLSFWRLWSRRELKTIPHRMWRHFWKVSTQGLFVAIFWPFIPQFVCNCLFYWALYFNPIINIDLVVKEVRRLDTQVQ
;
A
#
# COMPACT_ATOMS: atom_id res chain seq x y z
N MET A 1 70.32 -50.32 -4.69
CA MET A 1 71.42 -49.40 -4.37
C MET A 1 70.76 -48.13 -3.88
N GLU A 2 70.29 -48.14 -2.64
CA GLU A 2 71.03 -47.59 -1.46
C GLU A 2 71.24 -46.09 -1.64
N GLU A 3 70.39 -45.30 -0.97
CA GLU A 3 70.76 -44.51 0.24
C GLU A 3 71.49 -43.23 -0.19
N ASP A 4 71.11 -42.01 0.21
CA ASP A 4 70.96 -41.59 1.60
C ASP A 4 70.23 -40.23 1.68
N LYS A 5 69.60 -39.99 2.83
CA LYS A 5 69.14 -38.68 3.33
C LYS A 5 70.40 -37.80 3.58
N THR A 6 70.39 -36.49 3.75
CA THR A 6 69.80 -35.77 4.89
C THR A 6 70.14 -34.28 4.75
N LEU A 7 69.12 -33.43 4.92
CA LEU A 7 69.09 -32.15 5.64
C LEU A 7 70.41 -31.34 5.84
N GLN A 8 70.46 -30.12 5.32
CA GLN A 8 70.59 -28.90 6.14
C GLN A 8 70.46 -27.64 5.25
N GLY A 9 69.50 -26.80 5.62
CA GLY A 9 69.43 -25.44 5.10
C GLY A 9 70.30 -24.51 5.93
N GLU A 10 70.75 -23.43 5.31
CA GLU A 10 70.80 -22.13 5.96
C GLU A 10 70.70 -21.04 4.89
N THR A 11 69.86 -20.07 5.21
CA THR A 11 69.40 -19.00 4.34
C THR A 11 70.23 -17.78 4.65
N GLU A 12 70.88 -17.16 3.66
CA GLU A 12 71.12 -15.72 3.75
C GLU A 12 71.01 -15.02 2.40
N ARG A 13 70.35 -13.87 2.48
CA ARG A 13 69.60 -13.21 1.41
C ARG A 13 70.46 -12.24 0.61
N ALA A 14 69.93 -12.00 -0.59
CA ALA A 14 69.90 -10.75 -1.33
C ALA A 14 71.13 -10.33 -2.13
N LYS A 15 71.03 -10.54 -3.45
CA LYS A 15 70.97 -9.40 -4.37
C LYS A 15 69.99 -9.68 -5.50
N VAL A 16 68.92 -8.90 -5.51
CA VAL A 16 67.85 -8.90 -6.52
C VAL A 16 68.40 -8.24 -7.78
N GLU A 17 68.41 -8.97 -8.89
CA GLU A 17 68.61 -8.43 -10.22
C GLU A 17 67.29 -8.57 -10.98
N SER A 18 66.69 -7.42 -11.28
CA SER A 18 65.34 -7.26 -11.81
C SER A 18 65.22 -7.85 -13.22
N ARG A 19 64.52 -8.98 -13.33
CA ARG A 19 64.14 -9.58 -14.59
C ARG A 19 62.89 -8.86 -15.12
N ALA A 20 63.06 -8.09 -16.18
CA ALA A 20 61.97 -7.40 -16.87
C ALA A 20 60.92 -8.40 -17.38
N THR A 21 59.68 -8.22 -16.94
CA THR A 21 58.48 -8.77 -17.60
C THR A 21 58.09 -7.87 -18.77
N PRO A 22 57.71 -8.40 -19.94
CA PRO A 22 57.19 -7.57 -21.01
C PRO A 22 55.76 -7.16 -20.65
N GLU A 23 55.56 -5.90 -20.27
CA GLU A 23 54.25 -5.28 -20.32
C GLU A 23 53.83 -5.19 -21.79
N VAL A 24 52.93 -6.08 -22.21
CA VAL A 24 52.19 -5.89 -23.46
C VAL A 24 51.16 -4.79 -23.20
N SER A 25 51.59 -3.53 -23.30
CA SER A 25 50.67 -2.41 -23.49
C SER A 25 50.09 -2.54 -24.90
N GLN A 26 49.01 -3.30 -25.04
CA GLN A 26 48.25 -3.36 -26.28
C GLN A 26 47.63 -1.97 -26.48
N GLN A 27 48.32 -1.10 -27.24
CA GLN A 27 47.82 0.21 -27.61
C GLN A 27 46.55 0.00 -28.42
N VAL A 28 45.39 0.32 -27.82
CA VAL A 28 44.11 0.28 -28.52
C VAL A 28 44.20 1.24 -29.71
N SER A 29 44.00 0.71 -30.91
CA SER A 29 44.24 1.45 -32.14
C SER A 29 43.03 2.33 -32.46
N VAL A 30 43.27 3.57 -32.92
CA VAL A 30 42.20 4.50 -33.33
C VAL A 30 41.27 3.87 -34.39
N SER A 31 41.80 2.98 -35.22
CA SER A 31 41.05 2.25 -36.25
C SER A 31 39.91 1.38 -35.73
N GLU A 32 39.96 0.93 -34.47
CA GLU A 32 38.94 0.05 -33.88
C GLU A 32 37.64 0.80 -33.52
N PHE A 33 37.65 2.14 -33.52
CA PHE A 33 36.52 2.98 -33.13
C PHE A 33 36.02 3.90 -34.25
N LEU A 34 36.36 3.63 -35.49
CA LEU A 34 35.90 4.42 -36.64
C LEU A 34 34.48 4.04 -37.04
N CYS A 35 33.68 5.03 -37.41
CA CYS A 35 32.37 4.81 -38.00
C CYS A 35 32.50 4.47 -39.49
N HIS A 36 31.93 3.35 -39.93
CA HIS A 36 31.96 2.94 -41.34
C HIS A 36 31.17 3.86 -42.31
N CYS A 37 30.36 4.80 -41.80
CA CYS A 37 29.67 5.78 -42.65
C CYS A 37 30.52 7.02 -42.94
N CYS A 38 31.19 7.58 -41.93
CA CYS A 38 31.97 8.81 -42.05
C CYS A 38 33.48 8.60 -41.98
N TYR A 39 33.94 7.35 -41.79
CA TYR A 39 35.34 6.93 -41.65
C TYR A 39 36.11 7.67 -40.55
N ASP A 40 35.40 8.05 -39.49
CA ASP A 40 35.90 8.91 -38.43
C ASP A 40 35.31 8.49 -37.07
N MET A 41 35.95 8.85 -35.97
CA MET A 41 35.81 8.25 -34.63
C MET A 41 34.40 8.36 -34.03
N LEU A 42 33.74 7.24 -33.74
CA LEU A 42 32.32 7.18 -33.35
C LEU A 42 31.89 8.22 -32.29
N VAL A 43 31.04 9.16 -32.69
CA VAL A 43 30.36 10.11 -31.77
C VAL A 43 28.95 9.61 -31.48
N ASN A 44 28.64 9.42 -30.20
CA ASN A 44 27.38 8.79 -29.75
C ASN A 44 27.10 7.47 -30.51
N PRO A 45 28.00 6.47 -30.41
CA PRO A 45 27.89 5.21 -31.13
C PRO A 45 26.53 4.56 -30.91
N THR A 46 25.85 4.22 -31.99
CA THR A 46 24.55 3.54 -32.01
C THR A 46 24.76 2.16 -32.62
N THR A 47 24.68 1.13 -31.77
CA THR A 47 24.86 -0.26 -32.17
C THR A 47 23.50 -0.85 -32.56
N LEU A 48 23.43 -1.44 -33.75
CA LEU A 48 22.22 -2.10 -34.27
C LEU A 48 22.15 -3.56 -33.80
N ASN A 49 21.00 -4.20 -33.96
CA ASN A 49 20.79 -5.64 -33.67
C ASN A 49 21.74 -6.56 -34.45
N CYS A 50 22.19 -6.15 -35.64
CA CYS A 50 23.21 -6.85 -36.43
C CYS A 50 24.64 -6.71 -35.88
N GLY A 51 24.86 -5.96 -34.80
CA GLY A 51 26.18 -5.75 -34.16
C GLY A 51 27.00 -4.58 -34.71
N HIS A 52 26.68 -4.03 -35.88
CA HIS A 52 27.38 -2.88 -36.44
C HIS A 52 27.08 -1.59 -35.66
N SER A 53 28.09 -0.74 -35.49
CA SER A 53 28.00 0.53 -34.75
C SER A 53 28.32 1.73 -35.64
N PHE A 54 27.48 2.76 -35.56
CA PHE A 54 27.63 4.00 -36.34
C PHE A 54 27.48 5.22 -35.45
N CYS A 55 27.99 6.39 -35.88
CA CYS A 55 27.67 7.63 -35.20
C CYS A 55 26.15 7.85 -35.22
N ARG A 56 25.59 8.41 -34.15
CA ARG A 56 24.16 8.72 -34.06
C ARG A 56 23.66 9.53 -35.26
N HIS A 57 24.47 10.50 -35.68
CA HIS A 57 24.17 11.39 -36.79
C HIS A 57 24.29 10.72 -38.16
N CYS A 58 25.28 9.83 -38.33
CA CYS A 58 25.44 9.05 -39.56
C CYS A 58 24.23 8.13 -39.80
N LEU A 59 23.76 7.47 -38.74
CA LEU A 59 22.56 6.65 -38.82
C LEU A 59 21.30 7.49 -39.11
N ALA A 60 21.20 8.69 -38.54
CA ALA A 60 20.11 9.61 -38.83
C ALA A 60 20.11 10.07 -40.30
N LEU A 61 21.26 10.46 -40.85
CA LEU A 61 21.40 10.84 -42.27
C LEU A 61 21.04 9.68 -43.20
N TRP A 62 21.52 8.47 -42.90
CA TRP A 62 21.20 7.27 -43.64
C TRP A 62 19.69 6.99 -43.65
N TRP A 63 19.04 7.08 -42.49
CA TRP A 63 17.60 6.85 -42.39
C TRP A 63 16.79 7.96 -43.09
N VAL A 64 17.21 9.23 -42.96
CA VAL A 64 16.52 10.35 -43.62
C VAL A 64 16.56 10.22 -45.14
N SER A 65 17.67 9.74 -45.70
CA SER A 65 17.84 9.53 -47.15
C SER A 65 17.18 8.25 -47.66
N SER A 66 17.38 7.12 -46.98
CA SER A 66 16.87 5.82 -47.45
C SER A 66 15.40 5.57 -47.10
N LYS A 67 14.89 6.22 -46.03
CA LYS A 67 13.59 5.93 -45.39
C LYS A 67 13.41 4.46 -44.99
N LYS A 68 14.51 3.72 -44.81
CA LYS A 68 14.51 2.29 -44.46
C LYS A 68 15.14 2.07 -43.09
N ASN A 69 14.63 1.07 -42.37
CA ASN A 69 15.20 0.61 -41.10
C ASN A 69 16.24 -0.49 -41.34
N GLU A 70 17.24 -0.24 -42.18
CA GLU A 70 18.23 -1.23 -42.63
C GLU A 70 19.66 -0.76 -42.39
N CYS A 71 20.50 -1.62 -41.83
CA CYS A 71 21.90 -1.32 -41.54
C CYS A 71 22.63 -0.72 -42.77
N PRO A 72 23.35 0.40 -42.62
CA PRO A 72 24.14 0.99 -43.70
C PRO A 72 25.16 0.02 -44.31
N GLU A 73 25.71 -0.88 -43.49
CA GLU A 73 26.76 -1.84 -43.87
C GLU A 73 26.17 -3.13 -44.46
N CYS A 74 25.45 -3.92 -43.64
CA CYS A 74 25.01 -5.26 -44.01
C CYS A 74 23.57 -5.34 -44.54
N ARG A 75 22.84 -4.22 -44.60
CA ARG A 75 21.42 -4.13 -45.01
C ARG A 75 20.42 -4.91 -44.16
N GLU A 76 20.84 -5.52 -43.06
CA GLU A 76 19.95 -6.20 -42.14
C GLU A 76 18.97 -5.21 -41.49
N LYS A 77 17.70 -5.59 -41.37
CA LYS A 77 16.67 -4.75 -40.77
C LYS A 77 16.88 -4.65 -39.27
N TRP A 78 16.85 -3.44 -38.73
CA TRP A 78 16.90 -3.23 -37.28
C TRP A 78 15.51 -3.16 -36.66
N GLU A 79 15.39 -3.71 -35.46
CA GLU A 79 14.15 -3.75 -34.69
C GLU A 79 14.09 -2.63 -33.66
N GLY A 80 12.92 -1.98 -33.57
CA GLY A 80 12.70 -0.85 -32.67
C GLY A 80 13.53 0.40 -33.02
N PHE A 81 13.54 1.37 -32.11
CA PHE A 81 14.34 2.58 -32.27
C PHE A 81 15.74 2.39 -31.69
N PRO A 82 16.81 2.47 -32.50
CA PRO A 82 18.17 2.16 -32.06
C PRO A 82 18.70 3.23 -31.08
N LYS A 83 19.30 2.77 -29.98
CA LYS A 83 19.78 3.62 -28.87
C LYS A 83 21.30 3.74 -28.88
N VAL A 84 21.80 4.83 -28.31
CA VAL A 84 23.24 5.04 -28.10
C VAL A 84 23.78 3.98 -27.14
N ASN A 85 24.86 3.32 -27.53
CA ASN A 85 25.63 2.42 -26.69
C ASN A 85 26.48 3.26 -25.74
N ILE A 86 25.97 3.46 -24.52
CA ILE A 86 26.60 4.30 -23.50
C ILE A 86 27.99 3.78 -23.10
N LEU A 87 28.19 2.47 -23.02
CA LEU A 87 29.49 1.90 -22.62
C LEU A 87 30.55 2.18 -23.69
N LEU A 88 30.19 2.01 -24.97
CA LEU A 88 31.10 2.30 -26.07
C LEU A 88 31.40 3.81 -26.16
N ARG A 89 30.39 4.67 -25.96
CA ARG A 89 30.58 6.12 -25.90
C ARG A 89 31.57 6.49 -24.78
N ASP A 90 31.34 6.02 -23.56
CA ASP A 90 32.12 6.41 -22.40
C ASP A 90 33.58 5.94 -22.52
N VAL A 91 33.82 4.77 -23.13
CA VAL A 91 35.17 4.27 -23.44
C VAL A 91 35.86 5.16 -24.47
N ILE A 92 35.19 5.51 -25.57
CA ILE A 92 35.76 6.36 -26.63
C ILE A 92 36.04 7.77 -26.12
N GLU A 93 35.12 8.37 -25.36
CA GLU A 93 35.30 9.69 -24.75
C GLU A 93 36.45 9.71 -23.74
N LYS A 94 36.68 8.61 -23.02
CA LYS A 94 37.79 8.51 -22.06
C LYS A 94 39.15 8.32 -22.76
N LEU A 95 39.20 7.57 -23.86
CA LEU A 95 40.44 7.28 -24.58
C LEU A 95 40.83 8.39 -25.57
N PHE A 96 39.85 9.15 -26.08
CA PHE A 96 40.03 10.09 -27.18
C PHE A 96 39.21 11.38 -26.98
N SER A 97 39.28 11.98 -25.79
CA SER A 97 38.49 13.17 -25.42
C SER A 97 38.60 14.30 -26.43
N ASP A 98 39.83 14.68 -26.79
CA ASP A 98 40.10 15.88 -27.57
C ASP A 98 39.57 15.74 -29.01
N ALA A 99 39.73 14.54 -29.59
CA ALA A 99 39.19 14.21 -30.91
C ALA A 99 37.65 14.22 -30.92
N ILE A 100 37.02 13.70 -29.86
CA ILE A 100 35.55 13.65 -29.77
C ILE A 100 34.93 15.03 -29.57
N GLU A 101 35.53 15.91 -28.76
CA GLU A 101 35.01 17.26 -28.55
C GLU A 101 35.05 18.08 -29.84
N GLN A 102 36.15 18.03 -30.60
CA GLN A 102 36.23 18.67 -31.91
C GLN A 102 35.14 18.14 -32.86
N ARG A 103 34.95 16.82 -32.93
CA ARG A 103 33.87 16.24 -33.77
C ARG A 103 32.48 16.68 -33.32
N LYS A 104 32.23 16.81 -32.01
CA LYS A 104 30.93 17.28 -31.49
C LYS A 104 30.65 18.70 -31.95
N GLU A 105 31.65 19.58 -31.95
CA GLU A 105 31.52 20.95 -32.45
C GLU A 105 31.21 20.97 -33.95
N ASP A 106 31.96 20.20 -34.76
CA ASP A 106 31.74 20.09 -36.21
C ASP A 106 30.32 19.60 -36.55
N ILE A 107 29.82 18.61 -35.80
CA ILE A 107 28.46 18.08 -35.95
C ILE A 107 27.40 19.14 -35.60
N GLN A 108 27.64 19.97 -34.56
CA GLN A 108 26.70 21.01 -34.13
C GLN A 108 26.66 22.19 -35.10
N GLN A 109 27.78 22.53 -35.74
CA GLN A 109 27.85 23.60 -36.73
C GLN A 109 27.16 23.22 -38.05
N ASN A 110 27.02 21.92 -38.34
CA ASN A 110 26.35 21.45 -39.55
C ASN A 110 24.82 21.40 -39.40
N SER A 111 24.14 22.41 -39.95
CA SER A 111 22.67 22.56 -39.84
C SER A 111 21.86 21.39 -40.45
N ASP A 112 22.36 20.73 -41.48
CA ASP A 112 21.69 19.59 -42.13
C ASP A 112 21.76 18.33 -41.26
N VAL A 113 22.89 18.15 -40.58
CA VAL A 113 23.10 17.06 -39.62
C VAL A 113 22.18 17.23 -38.41
N VAL A 114 22.13 18.44 -37.83
CA VAL A 114 21.25 18.76 -36.70
C VAL A 114 19.78 18.54 -37.05
N ARG A 115 19.35 18.98 -38.25
CA ARG A 115 17.98 18.74 -38.74
C ARG A 115 17.66 17.27 -38.90
N SER A 116 18.60 16.49 -39.45
CA SER A 116 18.43 15.05 -39.67
C SER A 116 18.35 14.29 -38.35
N LEU A 117 19.17 14.65 -37.37
CA LEU A 117 19.11 14.14 -36.00
C LEU A 117 17.76 14.42 -35.33
N ALA A 118 17.27 15.66 -35.40
CA ALA A 118 15.97 16.04 -34.84
C ALA A 118 14.82 15.25 -35.46
N THR A 119 14.85 15.08 -36.79
CA THR A 119 13.83 14.31 -37.53
C THR A 119 13.86 12.83 -37.12
N PHE A 120 15.05 12.24 -37.05
CA PHE A 120 15.21 10.85 -36.64
C PHE A 120 14.78 10.63 -35.18
N GLN A 121 15.05 11.59 -34.28
CA GLN A 121 14.61 11.52 -32.89
C GLN A 121 13.09 11.62 -32.74
N LYS A 122 12.44 12.50 -33.53
CA LYS A 122 10.97 12.59 -33.58
C LYS A 122 10.34 11.26 -34.01
N TYR A 123 10.87 10.65 -35.06
CA TYR A 123 10.43 9.32 -35.50
C TYR A 123 10.53 8.27 -34.39
N GLY A 124 11.62 8.26 -33.63
CA GLY A 124 11.76 7.36 -32.47
C GLY A 124 10.74 7.57 -31.36
N ASN A 125 10.34 8.82 -31.10
CA ASN A 125 9.31 9.14 -30.11
C ASN A 125 7.91 8.71 -30.58
N ASP A 126 7.62 8.88 -31.87
CA ASP A 126 6.34 8.51 -32.49
C ASP A 126 6.19 6.97 -32.62
N GLN A 127 7.31 6.24 -32.69
CA GLN A 127 7.36 4.77 -32.67
C GLN A 127 7.18 4.13 -31.30
N ILE A 128 6.86 4.89 -30.25
CA ILE A 128 6.41 4.34 -28.97
C ILE A 128 4.87 4.23 -29.07
N PRO A 129 4.30 3.11 -29.55
CA PRO A 129 2.86 2.93 -29.44
C PRO A 129 2.51 2.82 -27.95
N THR A 130 1.54 3.63 -27.53
CA THR A 130 0.70 3.40 -26.35
C THR A 130 -0.03 2.07 -26.52
N VAL A 131 0.68 0.96 -26.30
CA VAL A 131 0.07 -0.37 -26.19
C VAL A 131 -0.22 -0.65 -24.70
N PRO A 132 -1.39 -1.22 -24.38
CA PRO A 132 -1.76 -1.55 -23.01
C PRO A 132 -0.76 -2.51 -22.39
N ASN A 133 -0.49 -2.23 -21.13
CA ASN A 133 0.40 -2.92 -20.21
C ASN A 133 0.22 -4.45 -20.25
N THR A 134 1.04 -5.16 -21.01
CA THR A 134 1.30 -6.59 -20.83
C THR A 134 2.79 -6.79 -20.64
N GLY A 135 3.12 -7.27 -19.44
CA GLY A 135 4.43 -7.54 -18.84
C GLY A 135 5.68 -7.45 -19.72
N ARG A 136 6.53 -6.46 -19.43
CA ARG A 136 7.98 -6.64 -19.48
C ARG A 136 8.64 -5.94 -18.30
N ILE A 137 9.13 -6.77 -17.40
CA ILE A 137 9.93 -6.42 -16.22
C ILE A 137 11.20 -5.73 -16.71
N ASN A 138 11.39 -4.45 -16.32
CA ASN A 138 12.68 -3.76 -16.45
C ASN A 138 13.58 -4.17 -15.27
N PRO A 139 14.74 -4.82 -15.49
CA PRO A 139 15.71 -5.05 -14.43
C PRO A 139 16.74 -3.93 -14.46
N ARG A 140 16.43 -2.79 -13.81
CA ARG A 140 17.40 -1.85 -13.22
C ARG A 140 16.64 -0.71 -12.55
N GLY A 141 16.53 -0.81 -11.22
CA GLY A 141 16.07 0.30 -10.36
C GLY A 141 14.95 0.00 -9.35
N GLY A 142 14.43 -1.23 -9.26
CA GLY A 142 13.31 -1.54 -8.35
C GLY A 142 13.19 -3.01 -7.90
N GLY A 143 14.28 -3.78 -7.93
CA GLY A 143 14.23 -5.25 -7.93
C GLY A 143 14.00 -5.96 -6.60
N PHE A 144 14.24 -5.34 -5.45
CA PHE A 144 14.08 -6.03 -4.15
C PHE A 144 12.70 -5.75 -3.53
N PHE A 145 12.29 -4.48 -3.47
CA PHE A 145 10.99 -4.11 -2.92
C PHE A 145 9.83 -4.58 -3.80
N SER A 146 9.93 -4.57 -5.13
CA SER A 146 8.82 -5.03 -5.98
C SER A 146 8.57 -6.53 -5.85
N GLY A 147 9.63 -7.36 -5.84
CA GLY A 147 9.49 -8.81 -5.72
C GLY A 147 9.05 -9.25 -4.33
N VAL A 148 9.61 -8.63 -3.27
CA VAL A 148 9.18 -8.88 -1.89
C VAL A 148 7.74 -8.41 -1.68
N LEU A 149 7.36 -7.26 -2.23
CA LEU A 149 5.98 -6.78 -2.16
C LEU A 149 5.04 -7.72 -2.90
N THR A 150 5.38 -8.18 -4.11
CA THR A 150 4.58 -9.15 -4.85
C THR A 150 4.49 -10.52 -4.14
N ALA A 151 5.57 -10.99 -3.53
CA ALA A 151 5.58 -12.23 -2.76
C ALA A 151 4.76 -12.08 -1.46
N LEU A 152 4.91 -10.97 -0.74
CA LEU A 152 4.12 -10.64 0.44
C LEU A 152 2.65 -10.45 0.08
N THR A 153 2.32 -9.85 -1.06
CA THR A 153 0.93 -9.75 -1.53
C THR A 153 0.37 -11.11 -1.88
N CYS A 154 1.12 -11.98 -2.57
CA CYS A 154 0.68 -13.36 -2.84
C CYS A 154 0.49 -14.18 -1.56
N VAL A 155 1.43 -14.12 -0.62
CA VAL A 155 1.32 -14.80 0.68
C VAL A 155 0.16 -14.21 1.49
N ALA A 156 -0.03 -12.90 1.48
CA ALA A 156 -1.17 -12.26 2.13
C ALA A 156 -2.50 -12.67 1.48
N VAL A 157 -2.59 -12.78 0.15
CA VAL A 157 -3.80 -13.29 -0.54
C VAL A 157 -4.08 -14.74 -0.13
N VAL A 158 -3.05 -15.60 -0.04
CA VAL A 158 -3.22 -17.01 0.37
C VAL A 158 -3.61 -17.12 1.84
N LEU A 159 -2.95 -16.36 2.72
CA LEU A 159 -3.29 -16.30 4.15
C LEU A 159 -4.68 -15.70 4.36
N LEU A 160 -5.07 -14.69 3.58
CA LEU A 160 -6.42 -14.14 3.60
C LEU A 160 -7.43 -15.16 3.10
N GLY A 161 -7.14 -15.91 2.03
CA GLY A 161 -8.01 -17.00 1.56
C GLY A 161 -8.19 -18.10 2.60
N TYR A 162 -7.12 -18.47 3.31
CA TYR A 162 -7.16 -19.44 4.41
C TYR A 162 -7.94 -18.90 5.62
N HIS A 163 -7.66 -17.66 6.04
CA HIS A 163 -8.35 -17.02 7.16
C HIS A 163 -9.82 -16.71 6.85
N TRP A 164 -10.13 -16.44 5.57
CA TRP A 164 -11.48 -16.26 5.02
C TRP A 164 -12.26 -17.58 5.05
N SER A 165 -11.66 -18.68 4.60
CA SER A 165 -12.25 -20.02 4.69
C SER A 165 -12.47 -20.49 6.12
N SER A 166 -11.62 -20.11 7.06
CA SER A 166 -11.63 -20.64 8.42
C SER A 166 -12.45 -19.80 9.42
N ARG A 167 -12.70 -18.51 9.15
CA ARG A 167 -13.32 -17.59 10.13
C ARG A 167 -14.78 -17.23 9.83
N GLU A 168 -15.20 -17.27 8.58
CA GLU A 168 -16.57 -16.89 8.14
C GLU A 168 -17.66 -17.88 8.61
N PHE A 169 -17.28 -19.03 9.21
CA PHE A 169 -18.24 -20.05 9.64
C PHE A 169 -18.64 -20.01 11.12
N GLU A 170 -17.84 -19.46 12.05
CA GLU A 170 -18.13 -19.60 13.49
C GLU A 170 -18.62 -18.31 14.18
N GLU A 171 -18.12 -17.12 13.82
CA GLU A 171 -18.47 -15.86 14.54
C GLU A 171 -19.73 -15.15 13.97
N ASP A 172 -20.09 -15.39 12.70
CA ASP A 172 -21.13 -14.61 11.98
C ASP A 172 -22.59 -15.02 12.27
N HIS A 173 -22.80 -16.22 12.84
CA HIS A 173 -24.14 -16.80 12.97
C HIS A 173 -25.01 -16.09 14.02
N LEU A 174 -24.46 -15.65 15.15
CA LEU A 174 -25.26 -15.11 16.27
C LEU A 174 -25.85 -13.73 16.00
N VAL A 175 -25.10 -12.87 15.31
CA VAL A 175 -25.52 -11.48 15.03
C VAL A 175 -26.64 -11.39 14.00
N HIS A 176 -26.77 -12.39 13.12
CA HIS A 176 -27.86 -12.48 12.13
C HIS A 176 -29.04 -13.32 12.61
N LYS A 177 -28.82 -14.23 13.57
CA LYS A 177 -29.82 -15.17 14.05
C LYS A 177 -30.62 -14.54 15.20
N PRO A 178 -31.96 -14.47 15.11
CA PRO A 178 -32.78 -13.94 16.20
C PRO A 178 -32.60 -14.78 17.46
N VAL A 179 -32.57 -14.12 18.62
CA VAL A 179 -32.29 -14.75 19.93
C VAL A 179 -33.25 -15.92 20.17
N ALA A 180 -34.52 -15.78 19.83
CA ALA A 180 -35.53 -16.83 20.00
C ALA A 180 -35.26 -18.13 19.21
N LYS A 181 -34.28 -18.15 18.30
CA LYS A 181 -33.84 -19.33 17.54
C LYS A 181 -32.49 -19.88 18.03
N TRP A 182 -31.88 -19.29 19.05
CA TRP A 182 -30.59 -19.76 19.55
C TRP A 182 -30.72 -21.12 20.25
N THR A 183 -29.73 -21.97 20.00
CA THR A 183 -29.51 -23.26 20.66
C THR A 183 -28.79 -23.05 22.01
N ALA A 184 -28.73 -24.09 22.84
CA ALA A 184 -28.04 -24.01 24.12
C ALA A 184 -26.53 -23.75 23.98
N GLU A 185 -25.90 -24.28 22.93
CA GLU A 185 -24.49 -24.03 22.63
C GLU A 185 -24.24 -22.59 22.19
N GLU A 186 -25.16 -22.03 21.40
CA GLU A 186 -25.12 -20.62 20.98
C GLU A 186 -25.32 -19.66 22.16
N VAL A 187 -26.19 -20.00 23.11
CA VAL A 187 -26.35 -19.25 24.37
C VAL A 187 -25.09 -19.34 25.23
N LYS A 188 -24.46 -20.52 25.32
CA LYS A 188 -23.16 -20.69 25.98
C LYS A 188 -22.09 -19.80 25.34
N LEU A 189 -22.00 -19.77 24.02
CA LEU A 189 -21.01 -18.98 23.28
C LEU A 189 -21.24 -17.47 23.44
N TRP A 190 -22.49 -17.02 23.44
CA TRP A 190 -22.84 -15.63 23.79
C TRP A 190 -22.42 -15.30 25.23
N LEU A 191 -22.67 -16.21 26.19
CA LEU A 191 -22.30 -15.99 27.58
C LEU A 191 -20.78 -15.87 27.73
N GLU A 192 -19.99 -16.69 27.02
CA GLU A 192 -18.53 -16.64 27.04
C GLU A 192 -17.96 -15.26 26.62
N GLN A 193 -18.68 -14.53 25.76
CA GLN A 193 -18.27 -13.21 25.27
C GLN A 193 -18.42 -12.10 26.32
N LEU A 194 -19.24 -12.29 27.35
CA LEU A 194 -19.41 -11.31 28.44
C LEU A 194 -18.16 -11.19 29.32
N GLY A 195 -17.25 -12.16 29.23
CA GLY A 195 -15.93 -12.09 29.83
C GLY A 195 -15.46 -13.41 30.45
N PRO A 196 -14.20 -13.50 30.90
CA PRO A 196 -13.59 -14.74 31.39
C PRO A 196 -14.30 -15.36 32.61
N TRP A 197 -14.96 -14.52 33.42
CA TRP A 197 -15.69 -14.90 34.63
C TRP A 197 -16.92 -15.78 34.33
N THR A 198 -17.41 -15.79 33.09
CA THR A 198 -18.55 -16.60 32.64
C THR A 198 -18.26 -18.10 32.66
N SER A 199 -16.98 -18.46 32.63
CA SER A 199 -16.51 -19.86 32.72
C SER A 199 -17.04 -20.61 33.94
N HIS A 200 -17.34 -19.90 35.04
CA HIS A 200 -17.90 -20.48 36.25
C HIS A 200 -19.37 -20.90 36.13
N TYR A 201 -20.11 -20.36 35.17
CA TYR A 201 -21.57 -20.53 35.05
C TYR A 201 -21.99 -21.17 33.72
N LYS A 202 -21.19 -21.01 32.67
CA LYS A 202 -21.54 -21.41 31.29
C LYS A 202 -21.99 -22.86 31.15
N GLU A 203 -21.37 -23.79 31.89
CA GLU A 203 -21.73 -25.20 31.82
C GLU A 203 -23.10 -25.47 32.47
N ARG A 204 -23.51 -24.66 33.45
CA ARG A 204 -24.85 -24.76 34.08
C ARG A 204 -25.94 -24.42 33.07
N PHE A 205 -25.72 -23.38 32.26
CA PHE A 205 -26.65 -23.00 31.19
C PHE A 205 -26.77 -24.09 30.12
N LEU A 206 -25.65 -24.76 29.81
CA LEU A 206 -25.65 -25.86 28.85
C LEU A 206 -26.35 -27.12 29.40
N LEU A 207 -26.07 -27.48 30.66
CA LEU A 207 -26.70 -28.61 31.36
C LEU A 207 -28.22 -28.46 31.43
N GLU A 208 -28.70 -27.26 31.73
CA GLU A 208 -30.12 -26.90 31.78
C GLU A 208 -30.73 -26.69 30.39
N LYS A 209 -29.94 -26.87 29.33
CA LYS A 209 -30.35 -26.72 27.93
C LYS A 209 -31.03 -25.37 27.67
N VAL A 210 -30.48 -24.31 28.26
CA VAL A 210 -31.01 -22.95 28.12
C VAL A 210 -30.87 -22.51 26.67
N ASN A 211 -31.97 -22.63 25.93
CA ASN A 211 -32.06 -22.11 24.57
C ASN A 211 -32.48 -20.64 24.59
N GLY A 212 -32.42 -19.97 23.44
CA GLY A 212 -32.67 -18.54 23.39
C GLY A 212 -34.08 -18.11 23.77
N ARG A 213 -35.10 -18.98 23.65
CA ARG A 213 -36.45 -18.66 24.16
C ARG A 213 -36.47 -18.66 25.68
N LEU A 214 -35.86 -19.67 26.31
CA LEU A 214 -35.73 -19.73 27.76
C LEU A 214 -34.90 -18.55 28.28
N LEU A 215 -33.79 -18.23 27.60
CA LEU A 215 -32.93 -17.09 27.92
C LEU A 215 -33.71 -15.77 28.01
N LEU A 216 -34.61 -15.50 27.06
CA LEU A 216 -35.45 -14.29 27.05
C LEU A 216 -36.47 -14.25 28.21
N THR A 217 -36.78 -15.39 28.82
CA THR A 217 -37.70 -15.45 29.97
C THR A 217 -37.00 -15.33 31.32
N LEU A 218 -35.67 -15.50 31.37
CA LEU A 218 -34.92 -15.46 32.62
C LEU A 218 -34.95 -14.06 33.24
N THR A 219 -35.12 -14.06 34.56
CA THR A 219 -35.15 -12.88 35.42
C THR A 219 -33.99 -12.90 36.43
N GLU A 220 -33.80 -11.81 37.15
CA GLU A 220 -32.78 -11.74 38.21
C GLU A 220 -32.99 -12.81 39.30
N GLU A 221 -34.24 -13.11 39.63
CA GLU A 221 -34.57 -14.11 40.65
C GLU A 221 -34.16 -15.52 40.24
N ASP A 222 -34.27 -15.84 38.95
CA ASP A 222 -33.91 -17.15 38.42
C ASP A 222 -32.39 -17.37 38.53
N PHE A 223 -31.60 -16.33 38.27
CA PHE A 223 -30.13 -16.41 38.38
C PHE A 223 -29.63 -16.64 39.81
N MET A 224 -30.40 -16.24 40.84
CA MET A 224 -30.03 -16.48 42.23
C MET A 224 -30.35 -17.89 42.72
N LYS A 225 -31.35 -18.54 42.13
CA LYS A 225 -31.83 -19.86 42.56
C LYS A 225 -31.03 -20.98 41.87
N GLU A 226 -31.08 -22.19 42.44
CA GLU A 226 -30.65 -23.39 41.71
C GLU A 226 -31.47 -23.50 40.42
N PRO A 227 -30.87 -23.86 39.27
CA PRO A 227 -29.54 -24.48 39.09
C PRO A 227 -28.39 -23.49 38.80
N TYR A 228 -28.67 -22.19 38.65
CA TYR A 228 -27.67 -21.21 38.20
C TYR A 228 -26.80 -20.67 39.34
N SER A 229 -27.39 -20.43 40.51
CA SER A 229 -26.71 -20.01 41.76
C SER A 229 -25.60 -18.98 41.55
N ILE A 230 -25.92 -17.89 40.86
CA ILE A 230 -24.99 -16.78 40.57
C ILE A 230 -25.04 -15.81 41.75
N GLU A 231 -24.21 -16.03 42.77
CA GLU A 231 -24.20 -15.23 44.01
C GLU A 231 -23.65 -13.81 43.80
N ASN A 232 -22.71 -13.63 42.85
CA ASN A 232 -22.09 -12.33 42.58
C ASN A 232 -23.06 -11.36 41.88
N GLY A 233 -23.42 -10.29 42.58
CA GLY A 233 -24.32 -9.26 42.06
C GLY A 233 -23.80 -8.53 40.81
N ASN A 234 -22.48 -8.36 40.67
CA ASN A 234 -21.90 -7.72 39.48
C ASN A 234 -22.05 -8.61 38.24
N HIS A 235 -21.86 -9.93 38.39
CA HIS A 235 -22.06 -10.87 37.29
C HIS A 235 -23.53 -10.91 36.87
N ARG A 236 -24.47 -10.94 37.84
CA ARG A 236 -25.91 -10.88 37.52
C ARG A 236 -26.27 -9.60 36.77
N LYS A 237 -25.79 -8.44 37.24
CA LYS A 237 -26.02 -7.16 36.57
C LYS A 237 -25.48 -7.14 35.14
N ALA A 238 -24.26 -7.64 34.92
CA ALA A 238 -23.67 -7.71 33.58
C ALA A 238 -24.49 -8.62 32.64
N ILE A 239 -24.91 -9.81 33.11
CA ILE A 239 -25.77 -10.72 32.32
C ILE A 239 -27.12 -10.06 32.03
N LEU A 240 -27.74 -9.42 33.02
CA LEU A 240 -29.04 -8.77 32.86
C LEU A 240 -29.00 -7.58 31.92
N ALA A 241 -27.96 -6.75 31.99
CA ALA A 241 -27.78 -5.61 31.10
C ALA A 241 -27.67 -6.07 29.63
N GLU A 242 -26.83 -7.06 29.37
CA GLU A 242 -26.68 -7.62 28.02
C GLU A 242 -27.93 -8.40 27.58
N LEU A 243 -28.60 -9.08 28.51
CA LEU A 243 -29.88 -9.74 28.24
C LEU A 243 -30.95 -8.73 27.82
N GLU A 244 -30.99 -7.56 28.44
CA GLU A 244 -31.91 -6.49 28.07
C GLU A 244 -31.58 -5.90 26.69
N CYS A 245 -30.28 -5.74 26.37
CA CYS A 245 -29.84 -5.36 25.02
C CYS A 245 -30.32 -6.35 23.96
N VAL A 246 -30.14 -7.66 24.17
CA VAL A 246 -30.57 -8.67 23.18
C VAL A 246 -32.10 -8.85 23.16
N LYS A 247 -32.82 -8.54 24.25
CA LYS A 247 -34.29 -8.50 24.29
C LYS A 247 -34.85 -7.35 23.46
N THR A 248 -34.28 -6.15 23.62
CA THR A 248 -34.71 -4.94 22.91
C THR A 248 -34.40 -5.00 21.41
N LEU A 249 -33.20 -5.48 21.05
CA LEU A 249 -32.77 -5.61 19.66
C LEU A 249 -33.28 -6.88 18.97
N GLY A 250 -33.62 -7.93 19.72
CA GLY A 250 -34.04 -9.23 19.21
C GLY A 250 -32.91 -10.07 18.58
N VAL A 251 -31.72 -9.50 18.46
CA VAL A 251 -30.47 -10.09 17.95
C VAL A 251 -29.32 -9.65 18.85
N LYS A 252 -28.19 -10.37 18.76
CA LYS A 252 -26.95 -9.95 19.42
C LYS A 252 -26.41 -8.67 18.77
N PRO A 253 -26.05 -7.61 19.53
CA PRO A 253 -25.34 -6.46 18.98
C PRO A 253 -23.89 -6.83 18.61
N PRO A 254 -23.32 -6.24 17.54
CA PRO A 254 -21.94 -6.51 17.15
C PRO A 254 -20.95 -5.94 18.18
N GLN A 255 -20.06 -6.77 18.71
CA GLN A 255 -19.10 -6.37 19.74
C GLN A 255 -17.67 -6.16 19.21
N ASN A 256 -17.39 -6.59 17.99
CA ASN A 256 -16.07 -6.47 17.38
C ASN A 256 -16.14 -6.04 15.91
N LEU A 257 -15.00 -5.67 15.34
CA LEU A 257 -14.89 -5.22 13.95
C LEU A 257 -15.49 -6.20 12.93
N TRP A 258 -15.32 -7.50 13.14
CA TRP A 258 -15.74 -8.54 12.21
C TRP A 258 -17.26 -8.75 12.27
N GLU A 259 -17.82 -8.79 13.48
CA GLU A 259 -19.27 -8.81 13.70
C GLU A 259 -19.95 -7.55 13.12
N TYR A 260 -19.35 -6.38 13.31
CA TYR A 260 -19.87 -5.14 12.73
C TYR A 260 -19.86 -5.19 11.20
N LYS A 261 -18.76 -5.69 10.59
CA LYS A 261 -18.65 -5.89 9.14
C LYS A 261 -19.69 -6.89 8.63
N ALA A 262 -19.94 -7.96 9.38
CA ALA A 262 -20.92 -8.98 9.02
C ALA A 262 -22.34 -8.37 8.97
N VAL A 263 -22.72 -7.57 9.98
CA VAL A 263 -24.03 -6.91 10.04
C VAL A 263 -24.14 -5.77 9.02
N ASN A 264 -23.07 -5.01 8.80
CA ASN A 264 -23.07 -3.79 8.00
C ASN A 264 -22.03 -3.80 6.86
N PRO A 265 -22.04 -4.77 5.93
CA PRO A 265 -20.97 -4.94 4.95
C PRO A 265 -20.80 -3.71 4.05
N GLY A 266 -21.92 -3.04 3.71
CA GLY A 266 -21.94 -1.84 2.88
C GLY A 266 -21.35 -0.63 3.57
N LYS A 267 -21.78 -0.37 4.81
CA LYS A 267 -21.24 0.72 5.61
C LYS A 267 -19.76 0.50 5.88
N SER A 268 -19.34 -0.71 6.23
CA SER A 268 -17.93 -1.03 6.48
C SER A 268 -17.05 -0.81 5.25
N LEU A 269 -17.48 -1.25 4.06
CA LEU A 269 -16.73 -0.99 2.83
C LEU A 269 -16.71 0.50 2.48
N PHE A 270 -17.86 1.17 2.57
CA PHE A 270 -17.98 2.59 2.32
C PHE A 270 -17.03 3.38 3.22
N LEU A 271 -17.06 3.14 4.53
CA LEU A 271 -16.19 3.82 5.49
C LEU A 271 -14.72 3.58 5.17
N LEU A 272 -14.32 2.34 4.87
CA LEU A 272 -12.93 2.01 4.57
C LEU A 272 -12.39 2.76 3.33
N TYR A 273 -13.20 2.92 2.29
CA TYR A 273 -12.81 3.65 1.07
C TYR A 273 -12.98 5.16 1.16
N ALA A 274 -14.06 5.62 1.80
CA ALA A 274 -14.36 7.04 1.99
C ALA A 274 -13.32 7.66 2.93
N LEU A 275 -13.00 7.01 4.06
CA LEU A 275 -11.99 7.48 4.99
C LEU A 275 -10.60 7.57 4.34
N LYS A 276 -10.28 6.67 3.39
CA LYS A 276 -9.04 6.74 2.61
C LYS A 276 -9.00 7.91 1.62
N SER A 277 -10.12 8.19 0.96
CA SER A 277 -10.15 9.14 -0.17
C SER A 277 -10.43 10.58 0.27
N SER A 278 -11.25 10.76 1.30
CA SER A 278 -11.55 12.04 1.91
C SER A 278 -12.07 11.83 3.33
N PRO A 279 -11.18 11.77 4.34
CA PRO A 279 -11.59 11.53 5.72
C PRO A 279 -12.50 12.65 6.25
N ARG A 280 -12.28 13.91 5.83
CA ARG A 280 -13.13 15.05 6.22
C ARG A 280 -14.58 14.90 5.74
N LEU A 281 -14.79 14.57 4.46
CA LEU A 281 -16.14 14.35 3.94
C LEU A 281 -16.79 13.13 4.58
N SER A 282 -16.01 12.11 4.91
CA SER A 282 -16.51 10.91 5.57
C SER A 282 -17.00 11.19 6.99
N MET A 283 -16.24 11.97 7.78
CA MET A 283 -16.68 12.38 9.12
C MET A 283 -17.90 13.30 9.07
N LEU A 284 -17.97 14.19 8.08
CA LEU A 284 -19.15 15.01 7.86
C LEU A 284 -20.37 14.16 7.49
N TYR A 285 -20.19 13.12 6.66
CA TYR A 285 -21.24 12.16 6.35
C TYR A 285 -21.73 11.44 7.60
N LEU A 286 -20.82 10.96 8.45
CA LEU A 286 -21.18 10.32 9.72
C LEU A 286 -21.99 11.27 10.61
N TYR A 287 -21.57 12.53 10.73
CA TYR A 287 -22.30 13.53 11.50
C TYR A 287 -23.73 13.78 10.98
N LEU A 288 -23.93 13.83 9.65
CA LEU A 288 -25.21 14.18 9.06
C LEU A 288 -26.18 12.99 8.92
N PHE A 289 -25.65 11.78 8.70
CA PHE A 289 -26.46 10.62 8.29
C PHE A 289 -26.36 9.42 9.24
N ASP A 290 -25.35 9.36 10.12
CA ASP A 290 -25.15 8.23 11.04
C ASP A 290 -24.67 8.73 12.42
N TYR A 291 -25.37 9.73 12.94
CA TYR A 291 -24.93 10.48 14.13
C TYR A 291 -24.90 9.59 15.38
N THR A 292 -26.02 8.94 15.70
CA THR A 292 -26.18 8.17 16.95
C THR A 292 -25.35 6.89 16.96
N GLU A 293 -25.33 6.16 15.85
CA GLU A 293 -24.72 4.82 15.80
C GLU A 293 -23.21 4.84 15.58
N ALA A 294 -22.69 5.84 14.86
CA ALA A 294 -21.30 5.85 14.43
C ALA A 294 -20.55 7.10 14.89
N PHE A 295 -21.08 8.30 14.62
CA PHE A 295 -20.36 9.54 14.94
C PHE A 295 -20.22 9.78 16.44
N LEU A 296 -21.29 9.56 17.20
CA LEU A 296 -21.35 9.83 18.64
C LEU A 296 -20.42 8.89 19.43
N PRO A 297 -20.43 7.55 19.23
CA PRO A 297 -19.42 6.67 19.82
C PRO A 297 -17.99 7.06 19.41
N PHE A 298 -17.78 7.45 18.15
CA PHE A 298 -16.48 7.82 17.63
C PHE A 298 -15.88 9.05 18.34
N ILE A 299 -16.66 10.13 18.50
CA ILE A 299 -16.18 11.34 19.19
C ILE A 299 -15.91 11.08 20.68
N HIS A 300 -16.72 10.26 21.35
CA HIS A 300 -16.50 9.91 22.76
C HIS A 300 -15.29 9.01 22.97
N THR A 301 -15.01 8.12 22.01
CA THR A 301 -13.84 7.24 22.05
C THR A 301 -12.56 8.06 21.91
N ILE A 302 -12.46 8.88 20.87
CA ILE A 302 -11.23 9.62 20.56
C ILE A 302 -11.00 10.80 21.49
N CYS A 303 -12.07 11.48 21.88
CA CYS A 303 -12.01 12.63 22.78
C CYS A 303 -12.50 12.23 24.17
N SER A 304 -12.01 11.11 24.70
CA SER A 304 -12.42 10.64 26.02
C SER A 304 -11.97 11.62 27.11
N MET A 305 -12.90 12.00 27.98
CA MET A 305 -12.57 12.71 29.21
C MET A 305 -11.96 11.69 30.17
N GLN A 306 -10.67 11.83 30.43
CA GLN A 306 -9.96 11.05 31.44
C GLN A 306 -10.48 11.43 32.84
N GLU A 307 -11.65 10.91 33.24
CA GLU A 307 -12.09 11.01 34.64
C GLU A 307 -12.87 9.80 35.19
N ASP A 308 -13.60 8.98 34.41
CA ASP A 308 -14.32 7.84 35.01
C ASP A 308 -13.84 6.47 34.51
N LYS A 309 -12.90 5.89 35.26
CA LYS A 309 -12.30 4.58 35.00
C LYS A 309 -13.12 3.38 35.54
N TYR A 310 -14.35 3.60 36.00
CA TYR A 310 -15.21 2.55 36.54
C TYR A 310 -16.70 2.86 36.32
N GLU A 311 -17.10 3.13 35.08
CA GLU A 311 -18.52 3.13 34.74
C GLU A 311 -18.79 2.29 33.49
N ASP A 312 -19.80 1.43 33.65
CA ASP A 312 -20.09 0.22 32.90
C ASP A 312 -20.28 0.48 31.40
N ILE A 313 -19.63 -0.33 30.57
CA ILE A 313 -19.67 -0.24 29.09
C ILE A 313 -21.11 -0.39 28.59
N ALA A 314 -21.93 -1.16 29.32
CA ALA A 314 -23.35 -1.36 29.02
C ALA A 314 -24.17 -0.06 29.21
N THR A 315 -23.88 0.76 30.22
CA THR A 315 -24.59 2.02 30.45
C THR A 315 -24.18 3.09 29.42
N LYS A 316 -22.93 3.07 28.96
CA LYS A 316 -22.46 3.96 27.88
C LYS A 316 -23.09 3.64 26.53
N LEU A 317 -23.48 2.40 26.25
CA LEU A 317 -24.12 2.03 24.98
C LEU A 317 -25.60 2.42 24.93
N LEU A 318 -26.27 2.52 26.08
CA LEU A 318 -27.70 2.81 26.16
C LEU A 318 -28.04 4.29 26.41
N ASP A 319 -27.09 5.10 26.90
CA ASP A 319 -27.31 6.51 27.22
C ASP A 319 -26.12 7.42 26.81
N LEU A 320 -25.79 7.42 25.50
CA LEU A 320 -24.77 8.32 24.96
C LEU A 320 -25.24 9.78 25.04
N LYS A 321 -24.77 10.48 26.07
CA LYS A 321 -25.01 11.91 26.28
C LYS A 321 -24.27 12.75 25.24
N ASP A 322 -24.87 13.84 24.79
CA ASP A 322 -24.25 14.72 23.78
C ASP A 322 -22.82 15.18 24.16
N PRO A 323 -21.92 15.30 23.17
CA PRO A 323 -20.52 15.60 23.41
C PRO A 323 -20.32 17.01 23.97
N SER A 324 -19.46 17.11 24.98
CA SER A 324 -19.14 18.39 25.61
C SER A 324 -18.42 19.34 24.65
N TRP A 325 -18.48 20.65 24.94
CA TRP A 325 -17.76 21.65 24.14
C TRP A 325 -16.24 21.39 24.07
N LYS A 326 -15.65 20.83 25.13
CA LYS A 326 -14.22 20.47 25.16
C LYS A 326 -13.91 19.36 24.13
N GLN A 327 -14.78 18.35 24.04
CA GLN A 327 -14.67 17.26 23.06
C GLN A 327 -14.82 17.79 21.64
N TRP A 328 -15.83 18.63 21.40
CA TRP A 328 -16.01 19.31 20.11
C TRP A 328 -14.79 20.12 19.68
N ARG A 329 -14.19 20.88 20.60
CA ARG A 329 -13.01 21.68 20.30
C ARG A 329 -11.83 20.81 19.89
N GLU A 330 -11.55 19.74 20.63
CA GLU A 330 -10.47 18.81 20.29
C GLU A 330 -10.72 18.12 18.95
N PHE A 331 -11.95 17.65 18.74
CA PHE A 331 -12.37 17.03 17.49
C PHE A 331 -12.21 17.98 16.29
N ILE A 332 -12.71 19.22 16.38
CA ILE A 332 -12.66 20.20 15.29
C ILE A 332 -11.21 20.52 14.90
N VAL A 333 -10.32 20.70 15.88
CA VAL A 333 -8.90 20.96 15.60
C VAL A 333 -8.27 19.80 14.84
N LYS A 334 -8.47 18.56 15.31
CA LYS A 334 -7.95 17.36 14.62
C LYS A 334 -8.61 17.16 13.25
N TYR A 335 -9.92 17.38 13.13
CA TYR A 335 -10.68 17.28 11.88
C TYR A 335 -10.14 18.23 10.79
N LEU A 336 -9.82 19.48 11.16
CA LEU A 336 -9.32 20.47 10.22
C LEU A 336 -7.89 20.14 9.76
N PHE A 337 -6.98 19.90 10.70
CA PHE A 337 -5.54 19.83 10.39
C PHE A 337 -5.01 18.40 10.21
N LEU A 338 -5.54 17.42 10.93
CA LEU A 338 -5.00 16.05 11.03
C LEU A 338 -6.12 14.99 11.00
N PRO A 339 -6.94 14.92 9.94
CA PRO A 339 -8.13 14.07 9.94
C PRO A 339 -7.79 12.57 10.01
N TYR A 340 -6.63 12.13 9.52
CA TYR A 340 -6.18 10.75 9.65
C TYR A 340 -5.66 10.40 11.05
N GLN A 341 -5.26 11.39 11.85
CA GLN A 341 -4.87 11.16 13.25
C GLN A 341 -6.06 10.65 14.07
N LEU A 342 -7.26 11.18 13.82
CA LEU A 342 -8.50 10.69 14.44
C LEU A 342 -8.71 9.19 14.18
N ILE A 343 -8.44 8.75 12.95
CA ILE A 343 -8.56 7.33 12.56
C ILE A 343 -7.50 6.48 13.26
N ALA A 344 -6.27 6.99 13.37
CA ALA A 344 -5.18 6.30 14.06
C ALA A 344 -5.45 6.15 15.57
N GLU A 345 -5.97 7.19 16.22
CA GLU A 345 -6.36 7.18 17.64
C GLU A 345 -7.49 6.18 17.88
N PHE A 346 -8.54 6.20 17.05
CA PHE A 346 -9.59 5.19 17.14
C PHE A 346 -9.05 3.76 16.97
N ALA A 347 -8.16 3.54 15.99
CA ALA A 347 -7.57 2.21 15.78
C ALA A 347 -6.64 1.78 16.93
N TRP A 348 -6.06 2.74 17.65
CA TRP A 348 -5.19 2.50 18.81
C TRP A 348 -5.96 1.88 19.98
N ASP A 349 -7.18 2.34 20.24
CA ASP A 349 -8.01 1.80 21.32
C ASP A 349 -8.42 0.33 21.09
N TRP A 350 -8.39 -0.12 19.84
CA TRP A 350 -8.68 -1.51 19.45
C TRP A 350 -7.44 -2.41 19.38
N LEU A 351 -6.26 -1.93 19.75
CA LEU A 351 -5.01 -2.69 19.61
C LEU A 351 -5.01 -3.98 20.44
N ASP A 352 -5.66 -3.98 21.60
CA ASP A 352 -5.76 -5.13 22.49
C ASP A 352 -6.70 -6.21 21.94
N VAL A 353 -7.73 -5.81 21.20
CA VAL A 353 -8.72 -6.73 20.60
C VAL A 353 -8.26 -7.21 19.22
N HIS A 354 -7.76 -6.31 18.36
CA HIS A 354 -7.39 -6.59 16.97
C HIS A 354 -5.94 -6.15 16.66
N TYR A 355 -4.98 -6.80 17.33
CA TYR A 355 -3.54 -6.50 17.25
C TYR A 355 -3.00 -6.18 15.84
N TRP A 356 -3.26 -7.06 14.86
CA TRP A 356 -2.73 -6.91 13.51
C TRP A 356 -3.48 -5.84 12.71
N THR A 357 -4.81 -5.93 12.68
CA THR A 357 -5.67 -5.04 11.90
C THR A 357 -5.50 -3.57 12.33
N SER A 358 -5.47 -3.30 13.63
CA SER A 358 -5.24 -1.95 14.16
C SER A 358 -3.91 -1.37 13.69
N ARG A 359 -2.82 -2.16 13.71
CA ARG A 359 -1.51 -1.69 13.21
C ARG A 359 -1.52 -1.34 11.73
N PHE A 360 -2.16 -2.17 10.90
CA PHE A 360 -2.29 -1.86 9.47
C PHE A 360 -3.03 -0.54 9.23
N ILE A 361 -4.12 -0.31 9.97
CA ILE A 361 -4.89 0.95 9.89
C ILE A 361 -4.04 2.14 10.35
N ILE A 362 -3.35 2.03 11.50
CA ILE A 362 -2.48 3.08 12.04
C ILE A 362 -1.37 3.44 11.05
N VAL A 363 -0.64 2.45 10.53
CA VAL A 363 0.43 2.67 9.54
C VAL A 363 -0.12 3.34 8.28
N ASN A 364 -1.27 2.89 7.79
CA ASN A 364 -1.91 3.50 6.64
C ASN A 364 -2.30 4.97 6.87
N ALA A 365 -2.87 5.27 8.04
CA ALA A 365 -3.26 6.61 8.44
C ALA A 365 -2.04 7.54 8.57
N MET A 366 -0.91 7.03 9.09
CA MET A 366 0.35 7.77 9.14
C MET A 366 0.88 8.08 7.74
N LEU A 367 0.87 7.10 6.82
CA LEU A 367 1.31 7.29 5.43
C LEU A 367 0.45 8.33 4.70
N LEU A 368 -0.88 8.27 4.87
CA LEU A 368 -1.81 9.23 4.28
C LEU A 368 -1.62 10.64 4.86
N SER A 369 -1.34 10.77 6.17
CA SER A 369 -0.97 12.04 6.79
C SER A 369 0.29 12.65 6.16
N VAL A 370 1.32 11.82 5.91
CA VAL A 370 2.55 12.27 5.22
C VAL A 370 2.22 12.76 3.81
N LEU A 371 1.43 12.01 3.02
CA LEU A 371 1.05 12.42 1.67
C LEU A 371 0.27 13.74 1.64
N GLU A 372 -0.63 13.98 2.60
CA GLU A 372 -1.32 15.25 2.73
C GLU A 372 -0.36 16.39 3.06
N LEU A 373 0.59 16.17 3.98
CA LEU A 373 1.60 17.16 4.34
C LEU A 373 2.49 17.53 3.15
N LEU A 374 2.97 16.54 2.39
CA LEU A 374 3.78 16.78 1.19
C LEU A 374 2.98 17.53 0.11
N SER A 375 1.70 17.19 -0.05
CA SER A 375 0.80 17.86 -0.99
C SER A 375 0.55 19.32 -0.61
N PHE A 376 0.33 19.58 0.68
CA PHE A 376 0.17 20.93 1.22
C PHE A 376 1.44 21.75 1.08
N TRP A 377 2.59 21.18 1.45
CA TRP A 377 3.90 21.81 1.29
C TRP A 377 4.16 22.27 -0.14
N ARG A 378 3.84 21.42 -1.12
CA ARG A 378 3.99 21.78 -2.55
C ARG A 378 3.09 22.94 -2.96
N LEU A 379 1.81 22.88 -2.60
CA LEU A 379 0.85 23.95 -2.92
C LEU A 379 1.26 25.28 -2.30
N TRP A 380 1.77 25.23 -1.08
CA TRP A 380 2.30 26.39 -0.38
C TRP A 380 3.57 26.94 -1.04
N SER A 381 4.56 26.07 -1.31
CA SER A 381 5.84 26.43 -1.93
C SER A 381 5.66 27.06 -3.32
N ARG A 382 4.71 26.57 -4.12
CA ARG A 382 4.43 27.09 -5.47
C ARG A 382 3.47 28.29 -5.50
N ARG A 383 2.98 28.76 -4.34
CA ARG A 383 1.97 29.84 -4.22
C ARG A 383 0.72 29.59 -5.08
N GLU A 384 0.36 28.32 -5.32
CA GLU A 384 -0.82 27.92 -6.09
C GLU A 384 -2.12 27.94 -5.25
N LEU A 385 -2.14 28.68 -4.14
CA LEU A 385 -3.25 28.74 -3.17
C LEU A 385 -4.60 29.10 -3.83
N LYS A 386 -4.57 29.92 -4.89
CA LYS A 386 -5.77 30.31 -5.65
C LYS A 386 -6.47 29.13 -6.35
N THR A 387 -5.77 28.02 -6.59
CA THR A 387 -6.33 26.82 -7.23
C THR A 387 -6.99 25.86 -6.24
N ILE A 388 -6.79 26.06 -4.93
CA ILE A 388 -7.30 25.18 -3.87
C ILE A 388 -8.83 25.03 -3.92
N PRO A 389 -9.64 26.11 -4.00
CA PRO A 389 -11.09 25.97 -4.00
C PRO A 389 -11.59 25.12 -5.16
N HIS A 390 -11.05 25.33 -6.37
CA HIS A 390 -11.41 24.55 -7.55
C HIS A 390 -10.98 23.08 -7.44
N ARG A 391 -9.80 22.83 -6.89
CA ARG A 391 -9.30 21.46 -6.66
C ARG A 391 -10.15 20.73 -5.62
N MET A 392 -10.49 21.38 -4.51
CA MET A 392 -11.38 20.84 -3.48
C MET A 392 -12.78 20.55 -4.04
N TRP A 393 -13.34 21.46 -4.84
CA TRP A 393 -14.63 21.25 -5.50
C TRP A 393 -14.63 20.04 -6.44
N ARG A 394 -13.56 19.88 -7.23
CA ARG A 394 -13.38 18.70 -8.09
C ARG A 394 -13.26 17.41 -7.26
N HIS A 395 -12.52 17.44 -6.15
CA HIS A 395 -12.42 16.31 -5.24
C HIS A 395 -13.77 15.95 -4.61
N PHE A 396 -14.54 16.94 -4.16
CA PHE A 396 -15.89 16.74 -3.62
C PHE A 396 -16.78 16.00 -4.64
N TRP A 397 -16.88 16.50 -5.87
CA TRP A 397 -17.69 15.83 -6.89
C TRP A 397 -17.20 14.42 -7.24
N LYS A 398 -15.89 14.20 -7.25
CA LYS A 398 -15.32 12.87 -7.47
C LYS A 398 -15.73 11.90 -6.35
N VAL A 399 -15.62 12.30 -5.09
CA VAL A 399 -16.00 11.45 -3.96
C VAL A 399 -17.52 11.23 -3.93
N SER A 400 -18.32 12.27 -4.15
CA SER A 400 -19.78 12.17 -4.17
C SER A 400 -20.28 11.27 -5.29
N THR A 401 -19.72 11.37 -6.50
CA THR A 401 -20.11 10.50 -7.63
C THR A 401 -19.68 9.05 -7.41
N GLN A 402 -18.50 8.81 -6.85
CA GLN A 402 -18.05 7.47 -6.48
C GLN A 402 -18.91 6.87 -5.35
N GLY A 403 -19.23 7.65 -4.31
CA GLY A 403 -20.10 7.24 -3.22
C GLY A 403 -21.51 6.91 -3.71
N LEU A 404 -22.08 7.76 -4.58
CA LEU A 404 -23.38 7.51 -5.20
C LEU A 404 -23.38 6.25 -6.07
N PHE A 405 -22.32 6.04 -6.86
CA PHE A 405 -22.16 4.83 -7.66
C PHE A 405 -22.14 3.59 -6.77
N VAL A 406 -21.34 3.60 -5.70
CA VAL A 406 -21.31 2.48 -4.75
C VAL A 406 -22.69 2.28 -4.13
N ALA A 407 -23.38 3.32 -3.68
CA ALA A 407 -24.71 3.19 -3.07
C ALA A 407 -25.77 2.61 -4.02
N ILE A 408 -25.75 2.99 -5.31
CA ILE A 408 -26.70 2.49 -6.32
C ILE A 408 -26.42 1.03 -6.68
N PHE A 409 -25.15 0.68 -6.89
CA PHE A 409 -24.79 -0.65 -7.35
C PHE A 409 -24.59 -1.67 -6.23
N TRP A 410 -24.42 -1.21 -4.98
CA TRP A 410 -24.20 -2.04 -3.80
C TRP A 410 -25.18 -3.22 -3.68
N PRO A 411 -26.50 -3.06 -3.85
CA PRO A 411 -27.45 -4.18 -3.73
C PRO A 411 -27.24 -5.30 -4.76
N PHE A 412 -26.52 -5.02 -5.85
CA PHE A 412 -26.24 -5.97 -6.93
C PHE A 412 -24.85 -6.59 -6.83
N ILE A 413 -23.99 -6.11 -5.92
CA ILE A 413 -22.64 -6.66 -5.75
C ILE A 413 -22.73 -7.93 -4.90
N PRO A 414 -22.26 -9.09 -5.38
CA PRO A 414 -22.25 -10.31 -4.58
C PRO A 414 -21.42 -10.13 -3.30
N GLN A 415 -21.88 -10.71 -2.19
CA GLN A 415 -21.22 -10.60 -0.88
C GLN A 415 -19.74 -11.00 -0.91
N PHE A 416 -19.40 -12.03 -1.70
CA PHE A 416 -17.99 -12.45 -1.86
C PHE A 416 -17.12 -11.35 -2.46
N VAL A 417 -17.64 -10.58 -3.42
CA VAL A 417 -16.90 -9.47 -4.05
C VAL A 417 -16.68 -8.35 -3.03
N CYS A 418 -17.71 -8.02 -2.24
CA CYS A 418 -17.61 -7.04 -1.16
C CYS A 418 -16.55 -7.44 -0.13
N ASN A 419 -16.51 -8.72 0.25
CA ASN A 419 -15.49 -9.27 1.15
C ASN A 419 -14.09 -9.15 0.55
N CYS A 420 -13.90 -9.54 -0.71
CA CYS A 420 -12.61 -9.40 -1.40
C CYS A 420 -12.14 -7.93 -1.43
N LEU A 421 -13.03 -7.00 -1.78
CA LEU A 421 -12.72 -5.57 -1.81
C LEU A 421 -12.39 -5.03 -0.42
N PHE A 422 -13.12 -5.47 0.62
CA PHE A 422 -12.88 -5.06 2.00
C PHE A 422 -11.48 -5.47 2.47
N TYR A 423 -11.12 -6.75 2.32
CA TYR A 423 -9.82 -7.25 2.74
C TYR A 423 -8.68 -6.68 1.88
N TRP A 424 -8.92 -6.50 0.58
CA TRP A 424 -7.98 -5.80 -0.30
C TRP A 424 -7.68 -4.40 0.23
N ALA A 425 -8.73 -3.65 0.54
CA ALA A 425 -8.58 -2.28 1.02
C ALA A 425 -7.95 -2.20 2.41
N LEU A 426 -8.15 -3.21 3.26
CA LEU A 426 -7.61 -3.24 4.61
C LEU A 426 -6.10 -3.55 4.62
N TYR A 427 -5.67 -4.56 3.87
CA TYR A 427 -4.30 -5.09 3.96
C TYR A 427 -3.36 -4.67 2.82
N PHE A 428 -3.87 -4.35 1.62
CA PHE A 428 -3.02 -4.01 0.47
C PHE A 428 -2.91 -2.49 0.24
N ASN A 429 -3.89 -1.70 0.66
CA ASN A 429 -3.78 -0.25 0.56
C ASN A 429 -2.58 0.36 1.31
N PRO A 430 -2.24 -0.07 2.54
CA PRO A 430 -1.07 0.47 3.25
C PRO A 430 0.20 0.25 2.43
N ILE A 431 0.35 -0.94 1.85
CA ILE A 431 1.45 -1.31 0.95
C ILE A 431 1.53 -0.37 -0.27
N ILE A 432 0.41 -0.12 -0.94
CA ILE A 432 0.35 0.78 -2.10
C ILE A 432 0.74 2.21 -1.69
N ASN A 433 0.28 2.65 -0.52
CA ASN A 433 0.57 3.99 -0.01
C ASN A 433 2.05 4.17 0.37
N ILE A 434 2.74 3.12 0.82
CA ILE A 434 4.21 3.15 1.02
C ILE A 434 4.92 3.51 -0.29
N ASP A 435 4.60 2.81 -1.38
CA ASP A 435 5.21 3.07 -2.69
C ASP A 435 4.91 4.51 -3.18
N LEU A 436 3.70 5.01 -2.95
CA LEU A 436 3.34 6.40 -3.27
C LEU A 436 4.16 7.41 -2.46
N VAL A 437 4.33 7.19 -1.15
CA VAL A 437 5.17 8.05 -0.29
C VAL A 437 6.60 8.04 -0.79
N VAL A 438 7.19 6.87 -1.06
CA VAL A 438 8.56 6.73 -1.55
C VAL A 438 8.76 7.47 -2.88
N LYS A 439 7.81 7.34 -3.82
CA LYS A 439 7.84 8.06 -5.10
C LYS A 439 7.78 9.57 -4.90
N GLU A 440 6.95 10.03 -3.96
CA GLU A 440 6.75 11.46 -3.75
C GLU A 440 7.93 12.12 -3.02
N VAL A 441 8.55 11.42 -2.06
CA VAL A 441 9.78 11.85 -1.40
C VAL A 441 10.92 11.97 -2.42
N ARG A 442 11.14 10.94 -3.26
CA ARG A 442 12.19 10.97 -4.30
C ARG A 442 12.02 12.14 -5.29
N ARG A 443 10.78 12.50 -5.61
CA ARG A 443 10.49 13.65 -6.50
C ARG A 443 10.88 14.99 -5.88
N LEU A 444 10.74 15.13 -4.56
CA LEU A 444 11.16 16.33 -3.86
C LEU A 444 12.67 16.47 -3.89
N ASP A 445 13.41 15.38 -3.68
CA ASP A 445 14.88 15.39 -3.75
C ASP A 445 15.39 15.85 -5.13
N THR A 446 14.73 15.41 -6.21
CA THR A 446 15.09 15.83 -7.59
C THR A 446 14.68 17.26 -7.94
N GLN A 447 13.85 17.95 -7.15
CA GLN A 447 13.46 19.35 -7.38
C GLN A 447 14.31 20.34 -6.57
N VAL A 448 15.09 19.86 -5.60
CA VAL A 448 15.96 20.67 -4.72
C VAL A 448 17.40 20.73 -5.24
N GLN A 449 17.79 19.81 -6.13
CA GLN A 449 19.01 19.89 -6.95
C GLN A 449 18.73 20.65 -8.25
#